data_AF-A0A3S0BGK2-F1
#
_entry.id   AF-A0A3S0BGK2-F1
#
_cell.length_a   1.000
_cell.length_b   1.000
_cell.length_c   1.000
_cell.angle_alpha   90.00
_cell.angle_beta   90.00
_cell.angle_gamma   90.00
#
_symmetry.space_group_name_H-M   'P 1'
#
loop_
_entity.id
_entity.type
_entity.pdbx_description
1 polymer ?
#
loop_
_entity_poly.entity_id
_entity_poly.type
_entity_poly.pdbx_seq_one_letter_code
_entity_poly.pdbx_strand_id
1 'polypeptide(L)'
;MQGGPDWADLLRYAWTDAAAGRDGLSPTAFLWLWERLGGRPPADPGALIERLIDARTCRSRRSAALQPLLMQPGLRPLLGYLVTWLMVAGGNSVLPAWLRHRFPALPEAVRRLRDEPCSDPACAWCRDAHDPRGQLERWFGFPDFRAEPATAEGGSLQRAIVAAGLGHGSLLGILPTGGGKSLCYQVPALARYRNRGALTVVISPLRALMKDQVDGLNRRVGFELCGALYGDLTPPERGALIERVQLGDIAVLYVAPEQFRNASFRSLLESREIGAWVFDEAHCLSQWGHDFRPDYLYCARFIREFGERHKLPLAPVSAVTAT
;
A
#
# COMPACT_ATOMS: atom_id res chain seq x y z
N MET A 1 38.29 -14.76 -3.97
CA MET A 1 37.46 -14.46 -2.79
C MET A 1 36.13 -15.18 -2.99
N GLN A 2 35.91 -16.31 -2.32
CA GLN A 2 34.58 -16.94 -2.34
C GLN A 2 33.67 -16.04 -1.50
N GLY A 3 32.79 -15.29 -2.17
CA GLY A 3 31.76 -14.50 -1.51
C GLY A 3 30.90 -15.42 -0.65
N GLY A 4 30.55 -14.98 0.56
CA GLY A 4 29.56 -15.67 1.38
C GLY A 4 28.23 -15.81 0.62
N PRO A 5 27.29 -16.61 1.15
CA PRO A 5 26.11 -17.01 0.40
C PRO A 5 25.34 -15.82 -0.18
N ASP A 6 24.75 -15.92 -1.36
CA ASP A 6 24.17 -14.79 -2.09
C ASP A 6 22.70 -15.00 -2.52
N TRP A 7 22.21 -14.23 -3.48
CA TRP A 7 20.84 -14.31 -3.96
C TRP A 7 20.53 -15.64 -4.67
N ALA A 8 21.50 -16.26 -5.34
CA ALA A 8 21.33 -17.55 -6.01
C ALA A 8 21.15 -18.67 -4.97
N ASP A 9 21.85 -18.58 -3.83
CA ASP A 9 21.69 -19.50 -2.70
C ASP A 9 20.29 -19.39 -2.07
N LEU A 10 19.78 -18.16 -1.92
CA LEU A 10 18.42 -17.94 -1.43
C LEU A 10 17.37 -18.54 -2.38
N LEU A 11 17.49 -18.30 -3.68
CA LEU A 11 16.53 -18.84 -4.65
C LEU A 11 16.64 -20.36 -4.76
N ARG A 12 17.85 -20.93 -4.64
CA ARG A 12 18.03 -22.37 -4.52
C ARG A 12 17.31 -22.94 -3.30
N TYR A 13 17.42 -22.28 -2.14
CA TYR A 13 16.73 -22.68 -0.92
C TYR A 13 15.21 -22.55 -1.01
N ALA A 14 14.71 -21.43 -1.54
CA ALA A 14 13.29 -21.13 -1.63
C ALA A 14 12.50 -22.19 -2.44
N TRP A 15 13.14 -22.84 -3.41
CA TRP A 15 12.53 -23.93 -4.19
C TRP A 15 12.93 -25.34 -3.74
N THR A 16 13.75 -25.49 -2.69
CA THR A 16 14.11 -26.81 -2.15
C THR A 16 12.91 -27.45 -1.48
N ASP A 17 12.60 -28.69 -1.86
CA ASP A 17 11.43 -29.47 -1.39
C ASP A 17 10.07 -28.81 -1.67
N ALA A 18 10.04 -27.81 -2.56
CA ALA A 18 8.78 -27.28 -3.05
C ALA A 18 8.06 -28.39 -3.84
N ALA A 19 6.78 -28.61 -3.55
CA ALA A 19 6.01 -29.63 -4.25
C ALA A 19 5.83 -29.22 -5.73
N ALA A 20 5.85 -30.18 -6.64
CA ALA A 20 5.43 -29.99 -8.03
C ALA A 20 3.89 -29.80 -8.08
N GLY A 21 3.44 -28.60 -7.74
CA GLY A 21 2.02 -28.22 -7.75
C GLY A 21 1.57 -27.62 -9.08
N ARG A 22 0.26 -27.57 -9.30
CA ARG A 22 -0.37 -26.75 -10.37
C ARG A 22 -0.56 -25.29 -9.93
N ASP A 23 0.34 -24.77 -9.12
CA ASP A 23 0.27 -23.43 -8.52
C ASP A 23 1.13 -22.39 -9.25
N GLY A 24 1.75 -22.77 -10.37
CA GLY A 24 2.61 -21.90 -11.17
C GLY A 24 4.05 -21.78 -10.64
N LEU A 25 4.42 -22.52 -9.60
CA LEU A 25 5.73 -22.48 -8.95
C LEU A 25 6.54 -23.77 -9.15
N SER A 26 6.36 -24.43 -10.30
CA SER A 26 6.99 -25.73 -10.59
C SER A 26 8.51 -25.71 -10.33
N PRO A 27 9.03 -26.56 -9.44
CA PRO A 27 10.38 -26.45 -8.92
C PRO A 27 11.45 -26.94 -9.90
N THR A 28 11.14 -27.85 -10.81
CA THR A 28 12.15 -28.58 -11.59
C THR A 28 13.02 -27.65 -12.45
N ALA A 29 12.40 -26.70 -13.16
CA ALA A 29 13.12 -25.76 -14.02
C ALA A 29 13.93 -24.74 -13.20
N PHE A 30 13.35 -24.22 -12.11
CA PHE A 30 14.03 -23.25 -11.25
C PHE A 30 15.20 -23.88 -10.50
N LEU A 31 15.02 -25.07 -9.92
CA LEU A 31 16.08 -25.79 -9.22
C LEU A 31 17.26 -26.08 -10.15
N TRP A 32 16.98 -26.57 -11.37
CA TRP A 32 18.00 -26.79 -12.39
C TRP A 32 18.75 -25.51 -12.74
N LEU A 33 18.04 -24.40 -12.93
CA LEU A 33 18.65 -23.11 -13.26
C LEU A 33 19.57 -22.62 -12.13
N TRP A 34 19.10 -22.65 -10.88
CA TRP A 34 19.87 -22.15 -9.74
C TRP A 34 21.09 -23.00 -9.44
N GLU A 35 21.00 -24.32 -9.64
CA GLU A 35 22.15 -25.22 -9.56
C GLU A 35 23.20 -24.89 -10.63
N ARG A 36 22.77 -24.61 -11.87
CA ARG A 36 23.67 -24.21 -12.97
C ARG A 36 24.35 -22.86 -12.75
N LEU A 37 23.68 -21.96 -12.03
CA LEU A 37 24.24 -20.68 -11.60
C LEU A 37 25.13 -20.79 -10.35
N GLY A 38 25.31 -22.01 -9.81
CA GLY A 38 26.20 -22.29 -8.69
C GLY A 38 25.57 -22.13 -7.30
N GLY A 39 24.25 -21.87 -7.24
CA GLY A 39 23.52 -21.69 -5.98
C GLY A 39 23.47 -22.99 -5.15
N ARG A 40 23.75 -22.85 -3.86
CA ARG A 40 23.75 -23.91 -2.85
C ARG A 40 22.83 -23.50 -1.70
N PRO A 41 22.02 -24.41 -1.12
CA PRO A 41 21.25 -24.08 0.06
C PRO A 41 22.17 -23.54 1.18
N PRO A 42 21.92 -22.35 1.73
CA PRO A 42 22.76 -21.76 2.76
C PRO A 42 22.58 -22.53 4.08
N ALA A 43 23.64 -22.59 4.90
CA ALA A 43 23.59 -23.21 6.22
C ALA A 43 22.61 -22.50 7.17
N ASP A 44 22.51 -21.17 7.04
CA ASP A 44 21.55 -20.33 7.75
C ASP A 44 20.78 -19.43 6.77
N PRO A 45 19.64 -19.91 6.23
CA PRO A 45 18.79 -19.12 5.36
C PRO A 45 18.23 -17.86 6.03
N GLY A 46 17.99 -17.90 7.35
CA GLY A 46 17.44 -16.77 8.10
C GLY A 46 18.42 -15.60 8.11
N ALA A 47 19.67 -15.86 8.51
CA ALA A 47 20.73 -14.84 8.52
C ALA A 47 21.00 -14.27 7.12
N LEU A 48 20.96 -15.11 6.08
CA LEU A 48 21.10 -14.66 4.70
C LEU A 48 19.98 -13.68 4.33
N ILE A 49 18.71 -14.03 4.60
CA ILE A 49 17.56 -13.19 4.28
C ILE A 49 17.65 -11.86 5.04
N GLU A 50 17.95 -11.90 6.34
CA GLU A 50 18.06 -10.69 7.16
C GLU A 50 19.10 -9.71 6.62
N ARG A 51 20.24 -10.21 6.13
CA ARG A 51 21.27 -9.40 5.49
C ARG A 51 20.81 -8.82 4.15
N LEU A 52 20.08 -9.58 3.33
CA LEU A 52 19.59 -9.13 2.02
C LEU A 52 18.51 -8.04 2.13
N ILE A 53 17.67 -8.09 3.16
CA ILE A 53 16.57 -7.14 3.37
C ILE A 53 16.91 -6.05 4.39
N ASP A 54 18.19 -5.94 4.77
CA ASP A 54 18.58 -4.99 5.79
C ASP A 54 18.30 -3.54 5.38
N ALA A 55 17.98 -2.70 6.37
CA ALA A 55 17.48 -1.33 6.21
C ALA A 55 16.21 -1.16 5.33
N ARG A 56 15.63 -2.21 4.75
CA ARG A 56 14.43 -2.16 3.87
C ARG A 56 13.15 -2.61 4.56
N THR A 57 13.28 -3.06 5.81
CA THR A 57 12.17 -3.64 6.60
C THR A 57 12.35 -3.33 8.07
N CYS A 58 11.23 -3.30 8.79
CA CYS A 58 11.16 -3.20 10.23
C CYS A 58 11.89 -4.37 10.89
N ARG A 59 13.00 -4.06 11.58
CA ARG A 59 13.85 -5.05 12.27
C ARG A 59 13.07 -5.88 13.27
N SER A 60 12.26 -5.24 14.11
CA SER A 60 11.52 -5.91 15.19
C SER A 60 10.44 -6.87 14.69
N ARG A 61 9.99 -6.72 13.43
CA ARG A 61 8.94 -7.55 12.83
C ARG A 61 9.51 -8.70 11.96
N ARG A 62 10.81 -8.67 11.61
CA ARG A 62 11.44 -9.63 10.69
C ARG A 62 11.19 -11.09 11.08
N SER A 63 11.58 -11.46 12.30
CA SER A 63 11.46 -12.84 12.78
C SER A 63 10.02 -13.35 12.67
N ALA A 64 9.06 -12.59 13.23
CA ALA A 64 7.65 -12.99 13.24
C ALA A 64 7.02 -13.04 11.83
N ALA A 65 7.47 -12.20 10.89
CA ALA A 65 6.96 -12.18 9.52
C ALA A 65 7.57 -13.29 8.65
N LEU A 66 8.85 -13.63 8.86
CA LEU A 66 9.58 -14.61 8.03
C LEU A 66 9.42 -16.05 8.53
N GLN A 67 9.24 -16.26 9.84
CA GLN A 67 9.20 -17.60 10.42
C GLN A 67 8.15 -18.54 9.79
N PRO A 68 6.89 -18.12 9.51
CA PRO A 68 5.94 -19.00 8.85
C PRO A 68 6.39 -19.45 7.45
N LEU A 69 7.07 -18.58 6.71
CA LEU A 69 7.54 -18.83 5.36
C LEU A 69 8.79 -19.73 5.33
N LEU A 70 9.66 -19.62 6.35
CA LEU A 70 10.86 -20.45 6.52
C LEU A 70 10.51 -21.89 6.93
N MET A 71 9.58 -22.02 7.88
CA MET A 71 9.26 -23.31 8.52
C MET A 71 8.35 -24.21 7.69
N GLN A 72 7.62 -23.66 6.71
CA GLN A 72 6.70 -24.42 5.87
C GLN A 72 7.29 -24.58 4.46
N PRO A 73 7.79 -25.78 4.06
CA PRO A 73 8.39 -25.99 2.75
C PRO A 73 7.52 -25.53 1.58
N GLY A 74 6.20 -25.74 1.65
CA GLY A 74 5.25 -25.30 0.62
C GLY A 74 5.10 -23.78 0.48
N LEU A 75 5.55 -22.98 1.45
CA LEU A 75 5.52 -21.51 1.39
C LEU A 75 6.89 -20.90 1.07
N ARG A 76 7.98 -21.68 1.10
CA ARG A 76 9.34 -21.18 0.85
C ARG A 76 9.52 -20.48 -0.50
N PRO A 77 8.87 -20.87 -1.61
CA PRO A 77 8.97 -20.10 -2.85
C PRO A 77 8.56 -18.62 -2.68
N LEU A 78 7.65 -18.33 -1.74
CA LEU A 78 7.25 -16.96 -1.42
C LEU A 78 8.39 -16.15 -0.79
N LEU A 79 9.38 -16.77 -0.14
CA LEU A 79 10.57 -16.08 0.34
C LEU A 79 11.38 -15.50 -0.81
N GLY A 80 11.54 -16.28 -1.89
CA GLY A 80 12.18 -15.82 -3.12
C GLY A 80 11.48 -14.58 -3.65
N TYR A 81 10.17 -14.65 -3.85
CA TYR A 81 9.38 -13.49 -4.28
C TYR A 81 9.47 -12.31 -3.32
N LEU A 82 9.29 -12.54 -2.01
CA LEU A 82 9.31 -11.49 -0.98
C LEU A 82 10.64 -10.74 -0.99
N VAL A 83 11.77 -11.45 -0.91
CA VAL A 83 13.09 -10.82 -0.85
C VAL A 83 13.40 -10.10 -2.16
N THR A 84 13.12 -10.73 -3.31
CA THR A 84 13.37 -10.09 -4.62
C THR A 84 12.53 -8.82 -4.78
N TRP A 85 11.25 -8.86 -4.38
CA TRP A 85 10.38 -7.68 -4.38
C TRP A 85 10.89 -6.61 -3.41
N LEU A 86 11.31 -6.96 -2.19
CA LEU A 86 11.85 -6.03 -1.20
C LEU A 86 13.11 -5.29 -1.68
N MET A 87 13.93 -5.92 -2.52
CA MET A 87 15.14 -5.33 -3.08
C MET A 87 14.85 -4.21 -4.09
N VAL A 88 13.72 -4.28 -4.81
CA VAL A 88 13.33 -3.31 -5.85
C VAL A 88 12.16 -2.40 -5.45
N ALA A 89 11.47 -2.70 -4.34
CA ALA A 89 10.29 -1.97 -3.90
C ALA A 89 10.60 -0.55 -3.41
N GLY A 90 9.69 0.38 -3.71
CA GLY A 90 9.84 1.81 -3.42
C GLY A 90 9.20 2.74 -4.47
N GLY A 91 8.62 2.19 -5.53
CA GLY A 91 7.86 2.90 -6.58
C GLY A 91 6.70 2.04 -7.09
N ASN A 92 6.57 1.89 -8.41
CA ASN A 92 5.50 1.11 -9.06
C ASN A 92 5.67 -0.43 -8.95
N SER A 93 6.48 -0.92 -8.02
CA SER A 93 6.63 -2.36 -7.76
C SER A 93 5.42 -2.89 -7.00
N VAL A 94 4.56 -3.63 -7.70
CA VAL A 94 3.31 -4.16 -7.14
C VAL A 94 3.37 -5.66 -6.97
N LEU A 95 2.73 -6.17 -5.91
CA LEU A 95 2.51 -7.61 -5.78
C LEU A 95 1.47 -8.06 -6.82
N PRO A 96 1.80 -9.01 -7.72
CA PRO A 96 0.86 -9.50 -8.72
C PRO A 96 -0.43 -10.03 -8.09
N ALA A 97 -1.58 -9.76 -8.72
CA ALA A 97 -2.88 -10.14 -8.19
C ALA A 97 -2.99 -11.64 -7.90
N TRP A 98 -2.52 -12.49 -8.81
CA TRP A 98 -2.56 -13.94 -8.64
C TRP A 98 -1.79 -14.38 -7.39
N LEU A 99 -0.65 -13.74 -7.09
CA LEU A 99 0.19 -14.06 -5.95
C LEU A 99 -0.50 -13.64 -4.63
N ARG A 100 -1.10 -12.44 -4.60
CA ARG A 100 -1.87 -11.95 -3.44
C ARG A 100 -3.08 -12.83 -3.13
N HIS A 101 -3.85 -13.20 -4.15
CA HIS A 101 -5.07 -13.99 -3.99
C HIS A 101 -4.78 -15.46 -3.67
N ARG A 102 -3.72 -16.02 -4.26
CA ARG A 102 -3.34 -17.43 -4.02
C ARG A 102 -2.59 -17.62 -2.71
N PHE A 103 -1.79 -16.64 -2.30
CA PHE A 103 -0.92 -16.74 -1.13
C PHE A 103 -1.07 -15.53 -0.18
N PRO A 104 -2.14 -15.48 0.63
CA PRO A 104 -2.39 -14.36 1.55
C PRO A 104 -1.27 -14.11 2.57
N ALA A 105 -0.45 -15.13 2.86
CA ALA A 105 0.71 -14.99 3.74
C ALA A 105 1.77 -13.99 3.21
N LEU A 106 1.86 -13.79 1.89
CA LEU A 106 2.82 -12.86 1.30
C LEU A 106 2.47 -11.38 1.55
N PRO A 107 1.28 -10.86 1.18
CA PRO A 107 0.91 -9.48 1.51
C PRO A 107 0.86 -9.25 3.03
N GLU A 108 0.48 -10.25 3.83
CA GLU A 108 0.59 -10.20 5.30
C GLU A 108 2.04 -9.96 5.76
N ALA A 109 3.00 -10.71 5.23
CA ALA A 109 4.41 -10.54 5.54
C ALA A 109 4.93 -9.16 5.11
N VAL A 110 4.59 -8.70 3.90
CA VAL A 110 4.97 -7.37 3.40
C VAL A 110 4.42 -6.27 4.31
N ARG A 111 3.14 -6.37 4.72
CA ARG A 111 2.50 -5.43 5.66
C ARG A 111 3.21 -5.38 7.01
N ARG A 112 3.48 -6.53 7.63
CA ARG A 112 4.22 -6.59 8.91
C ARG A 112 5.63 -6.04 8.79
N LEU A 113 6.32 -6.30 7.67
CA LEU A 113 7.70 -5.89 7.45
C LEU A 113 7.83 -4.40 7.13
N ARG A 114 6.88 -3.79 6.42
CA ARG A 114 7.06 -2.45 5.86
C ARG A 114 6.04 -1.40 6.29
N ASP A 115 4.88 -1.81 6.77
CA ASP A 115 3.77 -0.88 7.00
C ASP A 115 3.23 -0.89 8.44
N GLU A 116 3.46 -1.95 9.22
CA GLU A 116 3.18 -1.95 10.65
C GLU A 116 4.35 -1.37 11.46
N PRO A 117 4.19 -0.22 12.14
CA PRO A 117 5.25 0.32 12.97
C PRO A 117 5.58 -0.60 14.16
N CYS A 118 6.83 -0.54 14.61
CA CYS A 118 7.27 -1.07 15.90
C CYS A 118 7.55 0.07 16.88
N SER A 119 7.59 -0.24 18.17
CA SER A 119 7.96 0.70 19.23
C SER A 119 9.47 0.81 19.48
N ASP A 120 10.30 0.04 18.78
CA ASP A 120 11.76 0.06 18.94
C ASP A 120 12.35 1.37 18.37
N PRO A 121 12.88 2.27 19.22
CA PRO A 121 13.47 3.52 18.76
C PRO A 121 14.74 3.30 17.94
N ALA A 122 15.38 2.13 18.00
CA ALA A 122 16.55 1.79 17.20
C ALA A 122 16.18 1.32 15.77
N CYS A 123 14.91 1.03 15.49
CA CYS A 123 14.47 0.57 14.16
C CYS A 123 14.55 1.68 13.11
N ALA A 124 15.63 1.68 12.31
CA ALA A 124 15.87 2.68 11.27
C ALA A 124 14.75 2.75 10.23
N TRP A 125 14.21 1.60 9.79
CA TRP A 125 13.10 1.57 8.85
C TRP A 125 11.88 2.31 9.39
N CYS A 126 11.43 2.01 10.61
CA CYS A 126 10.23 2.62 11.17
C CYS A 126 10.40 4.12 11.43
N ARG A 127 11.61 4.56 11.83
CA ARG A 127 11.92 5.99 11.97
C ARG A 127 11.85 6.76 10.64
N ASP A 128 12.11 6.11 9.50
CA ASP A 128 11.94 6.74 8.18
C ASP A 128 10.50 6.60 7.67
N ALA A 129 10.01 5.37 7.58
CA ALA A 129 8.76 5.02 6.91
C ALA A 129 7.50 5.50 7.64
N HIS A 130 7.58 5.70 8.96
CA HIS A 130 6.45 6.09 9.81
C HIS A 130 6.63 7.43 10.52
N ASP A 131 7.65 8.22 10.16
CA ASP A 131 7.78 9.59 10.65
C ASP A 131 6.85 10.54 9.85
N PRO A 132 5.80 11.12 10.47
CA PRO A 132 4.90 12.03 9.79
C PRO A 132 5.62 13.20 9.13
N ARG A 133 6.60 13.80 9.81
CA ARG A 133 7.30 15.00 9.33
C ARG A 133 8.21 14.65 8.16
N GLY A 134 9.01 13.60 8.30
CA GLY A 134 9.85 13.09 7.21
C GLY A 134 9.05 12.69 5.96
N GLN A 135 7.85 12.11 6.12
CA GLN A 135 6.98 11.84 4.97
C GLN A 135 6.42 13.13 4.34
N LEU A 136 6.02 14.11 5.15
CA LEU A 136 5.56 15.41 4.65
C LEU A 136 6.65 16.11 3.83
N GLU A 137 7.85 16.22 4.37
CA GLU A 137 9.00 16.85 3.71
C GLU A 137 9.36 16.09 2.42
N ARG A 138 9.43 14.75 2.48
CA ARG A 138 9.74 13.89 1.33
C ARG A 138 8.81 14.09 0.14
N TRP A 139 7.51 14.18 0.38
CA TRP A 139 6.50 14.19 -0.69
C TRP A 139 6.04 15.59 -1.10
N PHE A 140 6.09 16.54 -0.17
CA PHE A 140 5.54 17.88 -0.38
C PHE A 140 6.56 19.00 -0.22
N GLY A 141 7.77 18.71 0.29
CA GLY A 141 8.80 19.71 0.56
C GLY A 141 8.45 20.68 1.70
N PHE A 142 7.41 20.38 2.49
CA PHE A 142 7.05 21.23 3.63
C PHE A 142 7.87 20.85 4.86
N PRO A 143 8.46 21.83 5.57
CA PRO A 143 9.34 21.56 6.70
C PRO A 143 8.59 21.08 7.94
N ASP A 144 7.31 21.41 8.07
CA ASP A 144 6.44 20.96 9.16
C ASP A 144 4.95 21.09 8.81
N PHE A 145 4.09 20.46 9.62
CA PHE A 145 2.64 20.60 9.57
C PHE A 145 2.20 21.96 10.10
N ARG A 146 0.99 22.36 9.74
CA ARG A 146 0.40 23.61 10.24
C ARG A 146 0.18 23.54 11.75
N ALA A 147 0.54 24.59 12.48
CA ALA A 147 0.33 24.66 13.93
C ALA A 147 -1.16 24.58 14.30
N GLU A 148 -2.01 25.24 13.52
CA GLU A 148 -3.47 25.29 13.73
C GLU A 148 -4.25 24.54 12.65
N PRO A 149 -5.39 23.93 12.98
CA PRO A 149 -5.95 23.81 14.33
C PRO A 149 -5.10 22.89 15.23
N ALA A 150 -5.01 23.23 16.52
CA ALA A 150 -4.36 22.37 17.50
C ALA A 150 -5.27 21.22 17.97
N THR A 151 -4.67 20.14 18.48
CA THR A 151 -5.39 19.10 19.24
C THR A 151 -5.77 19.62 20.63
N ALA A 152 -6.67 18.92 21.33
CA ALA A 152 -7.01 19.22 22.73
C ALA A 152 -5.79 19.15 23.68
N GLU A 153 -4.80 18.34 23.35
CA GLU A 153 -3.55 18.15 24.11
C GLU A 153 -2.44 19.11 23.66
N GLY A 154 -2.72 19.99 22.69
CA GLY A 154 -1.75 20.88 22.06
C GLY A 154 -0.98 20.26 20.90
N GLY A 155 -0.52 21.13 19.99
CA GLY A 155 0.19 20.76 18.77
C GLY A 155 -0.73 20.47 17.58
N SER A 156 -0.15 20.37 16.39
CA SER A 156 -0.87 20.28 15.12
C SER A 156 -1.86 19.10 15.03
N LEU A 157 -3.15 19.40 14.83
CA LEU A 157 -4.17 18.39 14.51
C LEU A 157 -3.86 17.68 13.19
N GLN A 158 -3.35 18.41 12.20
CA GLN A 158 -2.96 17.82 10.92
C GLN A 158 -1.90 16.73 11.11
N ARG A 159 -0.85 17.02 11.90
CA ARG A 159 0.19 16.03 12.25
C ARG A 159 -0.39 14.82 12.98
N ALA A 160 -1.30 15.05 13.94
CA ALA A 160 -1.92 13.98 14.70
C ALA A 160 -2.73 13.03 13.80
N ILE A 161 -3.52 13.58 12.87
CA ILE A 161 -4.29 12.78 11.90
C ILE A 161 -3.36 12.01 10.97
N VAL A 162 -2.29 12.63 10.46
CA VAL A 162 -1.31 11.95 9.60
C VAL A 162 -0.60 10.82 10.36
N ALA A 163 -0.20 11.05 11.61
CA ALA A 163 0.42 10.03 12.45
C ALA A 163 -0.52 8.83 12.68
N ALA A 164 -1.79 9.09 13.00
CA ALA A 164 -2.81 8.04 13.13
C ALA A 164 -3.01 7.29 11.80
N GLY A 165 -3.05 8.02 10.68
CA GLY A 165 -3.14 7.47 9.34
C GLY A 165 -1.94 6.61 8.97
N LEU A 166 -0.72 6.94 9.37
CA LEU A 166 0.48 6.10 9.17
C LEU A 166 0.43 4.81 10.01
N GLY A 167 -0.25 4.84 11.16
CA GLY A 167 -0.45 3.70 12.05
C GLY A 167 -1.48 2.65 11.58
N HIS A 168 -1.99 2.74 10.35
CA HIS A 168 -2.96 1.78 9.78
C HIS A 168 -4.34 1.74 10.46
N GLY A 169 -4.70 2.79 11.20
CA GLY A 169 -6.04 2.95 11.75
C GLY A 169 -7.04 3.55 10.76
N SER A 170 -8.31 3.17 10.92
CA SER A 170 -9.45 3.95 10.41
C SER A 170 -9.62 5.20 11.27
N LEU A 171 -10.00 6.34 10.66
CA LEU A 171 -10.15 7.60 11.41
C LEU A 171 -11.24 8.50 10.83
N LEU A 172 -11.76 9.39 11.67
CA LEU A 172 -12.60 10.53 11.27
C LEU A 172 -11.80 11.82 11.52
N GLY A 173 -11.42 12.51 10.45
CA GLY A 173 -10.70 13.77 10.51
C GLY A 173 -11.61 14.95 10.20
N ILE A 174 -11.91 15.76 11.22
CA ILE A 174 -12.70 17.00 11.04
C ILE A 174 -11.74 18.18 11.10
N LEU A 175 -11.56 18.89 9.99
CA LEU A 175 -10.73 20.09 9.92
C LEU A 175 -11.42 21.17 9.11
N PRO A 176 -11.35 22.45 9.51
CA PRO A 176 -11.97 23.54 8.78
C PRO A 176 -11.48 23.62 7.32
N THR A 177 -12.26 24.27 6.48
CA THR A 177 -11.85 24.55 5.09
C THR A 177 -10.54 25.33 5.09
N GLY A 178 -9.65 24.98 4.15
CA GLY A 178 -8.31 25.51 4.12
C GLY A 178 -7.35 24.89 5.13
N GLY A 179 -7.79 24.11 6.14
CA GLY A 179 -6.95 23.46 7.16
C GLY A 179 -6.00 22.36 6.67
N GLY A 180 -5.90 22.15 5.36
CA GLY A 180 -5.01 21.15 4.77
C GLY A 180 -5.49 19.71 4.92
N LYS A 181 -6.81 19.49 4.85
CA LYS A 181 -7.46 18.16 4.90
C LYS A 181 -6.85 17.14 3.94
N SER A 182 -6.51 17.54 2.73
CA SER A 182 -5.96 16.61 1.73
C SER A 182 -4.63 16.00 2.17
N LEU A 183 -3.76 16.77 2.85
CA LEU A 183 -2.51 16.24 3.38
C LEU A 183 -2.74 15.14 4.44
N CYS A 184 -3.84 15.22 5.19
CA CYS A 184 -4.18 14.23 6.23
C CYS A 184 -4.36 12.82 5.68
N TYR A 185 -4.76 12.68 4.41
CA TYR A 185 -4.90 11.38 3.76
C TYR A 185 -3.86 11.14 2.64
N GLN A 186 -3.36 12.18 1.98
CA GLN A 186 -2.36 12.04 0.91
C GLN A 186 -0.99 11.60 1.44
N VAL A 187 -0.51 12.17 2.56
CA VAL A 187 0.76 11.76 3.18
C VAL A 187 0.73 10.26 3.54
N PRO A 188 -0.26 9.75 4.30
CA PRO A 188 -0.31 8.32 4.61
C PRO A 188 -0.59 7.44 3.38
N ALA A 189 -1.25 7.94 2.34
CA ALA A 189 -1.44 7.22 1.08
C ALA A 189 -0.11 6.99 0.33
N LEU A 190 0.70 8.04 0.20
CA LEU A 190 2.01 7.97 -0.46
C LEU A 190 3.01 7.14 0.34
N ALA A 191 2.95 7.19 1.68
CA ALA A 191 3.74 6.31 2.53
C ALA A 191 3.40 4.83 2.27
N ARG A 192 2.11 4.45 2.26
CA ARG A 192 1.68 3.07 1.92
C ARG A 192 2.10 2.66 0.52
N TYR A 193 1.99 3.57 -0.44
CA TYR A 193 2.44 3.34 -1.80
C TYR A 193 3.94 3.03 -1.86
N ARG A 194 4.78 3.82 -1.21
CA ARG A 194 6.24 3.55 -1.12
C ARG A 194 6.54 2.28 -0.33
N ASN A 195 5.77 2.00 0.71
CA ASN A 195 6.00 0.87 1.60
C ASN A 195 5.58 -0.46 0.96
N ARG A 196 4.53 -0.49 0.15
CA ARG A 196 3.92 -1.73 -0.35
C ARG A 196 3.48 -1.73 -1.81
N GLY A 197 3.59 -0.60 -2.51
CA GLY A 197 2.96 -0.42 -3.82
C GLY A 197 1.43 -0.46 -3.73
N ALA A 198 0.86 -0.13 -2.57
CA ALA A 198 -0.59 -0.19 -2.34
C ALA A 198 -1.30 1.06 -2.90
N LEU A 199 -2.50 0.86 -3.44
CA LEU A 199 -3.36 1.92 -3.97
C LEU A 199 -4.23 2.50 -2.85
N THR A 200 -4.31 3.82 -2.76
CA THR A 200 -5.32 4.49 -1.94
C THR A 200 -6.44 5.00 -2.83
N VAL A 201 -7.68 4.66 -2.48
CA VAL A 201 -8.88 5.11 -3.22
C VAL A 201 -9.57 6.21 -2.43
N VAL A 202 -9.67 7.40 -3.03
CA VAL A 202 -10.34 8.57 -2.44
C VAL A 202 -11.69 8.77 -3.11
N ILE A 203 -12.77 8.45 -2.40
CA ILE A 203 -14.14 8.74 -2.82
C ILE A 203 -14.40 10.23 -2.60
N SER A 204 -14.71 10.97 -3.67
CA SER A 204 -14.97 12.40 -3.60
C SER A 204 -16.16 12.77 -4.50
N PRO A 205 -17.05 13.71 -4.11
CA PRO A 205 -18.27 13.99 -4.87
C PRO A 205 -18.08 15.02 -5.98
N LEU A 206 -17.00 15.81 -5.93
CA LEU A 206 -16.83 17.01 -6.76
C LEU A 206 -15.71 16.81 -7.79
N ARG A 207 -16.09 16.62 -9.06
CA ARG A 207 -15.15 16.36 -10.16
C ARG A 207 -14.09 17.45 -10.34
N ALA A 208 -14.51 18.72 -10.28
CA ALA A 208 -13.59 19.85 -10.38
C ALA A 208 -12.53 19.81 -9.27
N LEU A 209 -12.96 19.54 -8.03
CA LEU A 209 -12.07 19.40 -6.89
C LEU A 209 -11.12 18.20 -7.05
N MET A 210 -11.61 17.06 -7.55
CA MET A 210 -10.76 15.90 -7.84
C MET A 210 -9.64 16.26 -8.82
N LYS A 211 -9.95 16.99 -9.90
CA LYS A 211 -8.96 17.42 -10.89
C LYS A 211 -7.91 18.33 -10.24
N ASP A 212 -8.34 19.31 -9.46
CA ASP A 212 -7.43 20.22 -8.75
C ASP A 212 -6.52 19.47 -7.76
N GLN A 213 -7.04 18.46 -7.05
CA GLN A 213 -6.23 17.62 -6.16
C GLN A 213 -5.21 16.78 -6.93
N VAL A 214 -5.61 16.18 -8.06
CA VAL A 214 -4.73 15.37 -8.91
C VAL A 214 -3.60 16.23 -9.49
N ASP A 215 -3.96 17.34 -10.13
CA ASP A 215 -3.00 18.24 -10.76
C ASP A 215 -2.06 18.86 -9.71
N GLY A 216 -2.60 19.23 -8.55
CA GLY A 216 -1.83 19.76 -7.42
C GLY A 216 -0.86 18.74 -6.83
N LEU A 217 -1.30 17.49 -6.65
CA LEU A 217 -0.45 16.44 -6.09
C LEU A 217 0.66 16.05 -7.07
N ASN A 218 0.32 15.79 -8.34
CA ASN A 218 1.29 15.43 -9.37
C ASN A 218 2.35 16.52 -9.57
N ARG A 219 1.93 17.79 -9.59
CA ARG A 219 2.85 18.92 -9.71
C ARG A 219 3.83 19.00 -8.53
N ARG A 220 3.37 18.77 -7.30
CA ARG A 220 4.23 18.84 -6.11
C ARG A 220 5.22 17.70 -6.05
N VAL A 221 4.78 16.49 -6.37
CA VAL A 221 5.65 15.31 -6.32
C VAL A 221 6.58 15.24 -7.56
N GLY A 222 6.21 15.89 -8.65
CA GLY A 222 6.97 15.92 -9.91
C GLY A 222 6.75 14.69 -10.79
N PHE A 223 5.84 13.79 -10.39
CA PHE A 223 5.50 12.57 -11.10
C PHE A 223 3.99 12.38 -11.10
N GLU A 224 3.47 11.72 -12.13
CA GLU A 224 2.03 11.45 -12.23
C GLU A 224 1.61 10.21 -11.41
N LEU A 225 1.62 10.36 -10.09
CA LEU A 225 1.27 9.30 -9.12
C LEU A 225 -0.19 9.38 -8.65
N CYS A 226 -0.93 10.38 -9.10
CA CYS A 226 -2.33 10.60 -8.78
C CYS A 226 -3.19 10.59 -10.04
N GLY A 227 -4.36 9.96 -9.97
CA GLY A 227 -5.35 9.94 -11.06
C GLY A 227 -6.76 10.15 -10.55
N ALA A 228 -7.70 10.42 -11.45
CA ALA A 228 -9.12 10.55 -11.14
C ALA A 228 -9.98 9.76 -12.13
N LEU A 229 -10.97 9.02 -11.61
CA LEU A 229 -11.93 8.22 -12.37
C LEU A 229 -13.36 8.75 -12.15
N TYR A 230 -13.97 9.24 -13.22
CA TYR A 230 -15.35 9.75 -13.24
C TYR A 230 -15.97 9.54 -14.63
N GLY A 231 -17.27 9.86 -14.78
CA GLY A 231 -18.06 9.50 -15.97
C GLY A 231 -17.66 10.18 -17.29
N ASP A 232 -17.05 11.36 -17.24
CA ASP A 232 -16.78 12.19 -18.44
C ASP A 232 -15.45 11.85 -19.15
N LEU A 233 -14.69 10.85 -18.66
CA LEU A 233 -13.49 10.40 -19.35
C LEU A 233 -13.84 9.69 -20.65
N THR A 234 -13.13 10.02 -21.73
CA THR A 234 -13.24 9.29 -22.99
C THR A 234 -12.72 7.86 -22.83
N PRO A 235 -13.15 6.91 -23.68
CA PRO A 235 -12.67 5.52 -23.60
C PRO A 235 -11.13 5.37 -23.63
N PRO A 236 -10.37 6.11 -24.47
CA PRO A 236 -8.91 6.06 -24.46
C PRO A 236 -8.31 6.58 -23.14
N GLU A 237 -8.78 7.72 -22.61
CA GLU A 237 -8.29 8.28 -21.34
C GLU A 237 -8.56 7.32 -20.18
N ARG A 238 -9.76 6.74 -20.15
CA ARG A 238 -10.12 5.73 -19.15
C ARG A 238 -9.23 4.49 -19.26
N GLY A 239 -8.98 4.01 -20.48
CA GLY A 239 -8.11 2.87 -20.74
C GLY A 239 -6.68 3.10 -20.23
N ALA A 240 -6.09 4.24 -20.59
CA ALA A 240 -4.75 4.61 -20.15
C ALA A 240 -4.65 4.76 -18.62
N LEU A 241 -5.66 5.35 -17.97
CA LEU A 241 -5.70 5.43 -16.51
C LEU A 241 -5.78 4.04 -15.87
N ILE A 242 -6.65 3.16 -16.36
CA ILE A 242 -6.81 1.79 -15.87
C ILE A 242 -5.47 1.04 -15.95
N GLU A 243 -4.79 1.11 -17.10
CA GLU A 243 -3.50 0.45 -17.31
C GLU A 243 -2.44 0.95 -16.31
N ARG A 244 -2.31 2.27 -16.15
CA ARG A 244 -1.37 2.86 -15.18
C ARG A 244 -1.67 2.47 -13.75
N VAL A 245 -2.95 2.39 -13.38
CA VAL A 245 -3.34 1.91 -12.05
C VAL A 245 -2.94 0.43 -11.90
N GLN A 246 -3.15 -0.42 -12.91
CA GLN A 246 -2.75 -1.83 -12.91
C GLN A 246 -1.24 -2.04 -12.79
N LEU A 247 -0.45 -1.25 -13.52
CA LEU A 247 1.01 -1.27 -13.51
C LEU A 247 1.61 -0.74 -12.20
N GLY A 248 0.82 -0.05 -11.37
CA GLY A 248 1.28 0.50 -10.12
C GLY A 248 1.83 1.92 -10.21
N ASP A 249 1.61 2.60 -11.32
CA ASP A 249 2.06 3.98 -11.52
C ASP A 249 1.19 4.98 -10.75
N ILE A 250 -0.02 4.58 -10.34
CA ILE A 250 -0.92 5.39 -9.53
C ILE A 250 -0.91 4.94 -8.07
N ALA A 251 -0.54 5.86 -7.19
CA ALA A 251 -0.57 5.75 -5.72
C ALA A 251 -1.93 6.14 -5.15
N VAL A 252 -2.52 7.22 -5.69
CA VAL A 252 -3.78 7.80 -5.22
C VAL A 252 -4.76 7.88 -6.37
N LEU A 253 -5.91 7.22 -6.25
CA LEU A 253 -6.98 7.27 -7.23
C LEU A 253 -8.21 7.95 -6.63
N TYR A 254 -8.50 9.16 -7.09
CA TYR A 254 -9.77 9.82 -6.81
C TYR A 254 -10.87 9.15 -7.64
N VAL A 255 -12.00 8.84 -7.02
CA VAL A 255 -13.10 8.12 -7.67
C VAL A 255 -14.42 8.78 -7.33
N ALA A 256 -15.21 9.09 -8.36
CA ALA A 256 -16.57 9.54 -8.17
C ALA A 256 -17.47 8.36 -7.72
N PRO A 257 -18.38 8.55 -6.74
CA PRO A 257 -19.16 7.46 -6.12
C PRO A 257 -19.89 6.56 -7.13
N GLU A 258 -20.39 7.12 -8.23
CA GLU A 258 -21.11 6.38 -9.27
C GLU A 258 -20.26 5.27 -9.92
N GLN A 259 -18.92 5.40 -9.91
CA GLN A 259 -18.01 4.43 -10.52
C GLN A 259 -18.00 3.07 -9.81
N PHE A 260 -18.42 3.01 -8.54
CA PHE A 260 -18.49 1.75 -7.78
C PHE A 260 -19.50 0.75 -8.37
N ARG A 261 -20.41 1.21 -9.23
CA ARG A 261 -21.36 0.37 -9.98
C ARG A 261 -20.75 -0.23 -11.26
N ASN A 262 -19.61 0.30 -11.71
CA ASN A 262 -18.99 -0.10 -12.97
C ASN A 262 -18.15 -1.39 -12.81
N ALA A 263 -18.42 -2.40 -13.63
CA ALA A 263 -17.68 -3.66 -13.62
C ALA A 263 -16.17 -3.49 -13.88
N SER A 264 -15.78 -2.60 -14.81
CA SER A 264 -14.35 -2.35 -15.11
C SER A 264 -13.59 -1.79 -13.92
N PHE A 265 -14.23 -0.94 -13.11
CA PHE A 265 -13.62 -0.41 -11.89
C PHE A 265 -13.48 -1.50 -10.82
N ARG A 266 -14.45 -2.42 -10.71
CA ARG A 266 -14.35 -3.57 -9.80
C ARG A 266 -13.18 -4.47 -10.17
N SER A 267 -13.05 -4.82 -11.45
CA SER A 267 -11.92 -5.61 -11.95
C SER A 267 -10.58 -4.91 -11.74
N LEU A 268 -10.54 -3.57 -11.85
CA LEU A 268 -9.37 -2.78 -11.52
C LEU A 268 -8.96 -2.94 -10.05
N LEU A 269 -9.91 -2.84 -9.13
CA LEU A 269 -9.64 -3.01 -7.69
C LEU A 269 -9.14 -4.43 -7.36
N GLU A 270 -9.63 -5.45 -8.05
CA GLU A 270 -9.15 -6.84 -7.88
C GLU A 270 -7.68 -7.01 -8.30
N SER A 271 -7.22 -6.22 -9.28
CA SER A 271 -5.85 -6.28 -9.79
C SER A 271 -4.82 -5.64 -8.84
N ARG A 272 -5.24 -4.74 -7.95
CA ARG A 272 -4.35 -3.99 -7.04
C ARG A 272 -4.59 -4.32 -5.57
N GLU A 273 -3.57 -4.07 -4.75
CA GLU A 273 -3.74 -4.08 -3.29
C GLU A 273 -4.29 -2.73 -2.86
N ILE A 274 -5.41 -2.73 -2.14
CA ILE A 274 -5.98 -1.50 -1.60
C ILE A 274 -5.40 -1.25 -0.21
N GLY A 275 -4.64 -0.16 -0.08
CA GLY A 275 -3.95 0.21 1.17
C GLY A 275 -4.81 1.05 2.11
N ALA A 276 -5.78 1.79 1.57
CA ALA A 276 -6.77 2.56 2.33
C ALA A 276 -7.93 3.01 1.44
N TRP A 277 -9.08 3.21 2.07
CA TRP A 277 -10.25 3.90 1.52
C TRP A 277 -10.40 5.25 2.22
N VAL A 278 -10.64 6.31 1.46
CA VAL A 278 -10.83 7.66 1.99
C VAL A 278 -12.15 8.20 1.49
N PHE A 279 -13.05 8.58 2.39
CA PHE A 279 -14.23 9.37 2.08
C PHE A 279 -13.89 10.84 2.29
N ASP A 280 -13.73 11.58 1.20
CA ASP A 280 -13.63 13.04 1.24
C ASP A 280 -15.04 13.65 1.28
N GLU A 281 -15.16 14.85 1.84
CA GLU A 281 -16.47 15.48 2.13
C GLU A 281 -17.44 14.52 2.84
N ALA A 282 -16.94 13.85 3.89
CA ALA A 282 -17.65 12.77 4.56
C ALA A 282 -19.00 13.18 5.18
N HIS A 283 -19.29 14.47 5.33
CA HIS A 283 -20.63 14.95 5.68
C HIS A 283 -21.72 14.47 4.71
N CYS A 284 -21.38 14.15 3.45
CA CYS A 284 -22.28 13.54 2.47
C CYS A 284 -22.84 12.16 2.91
N LEU A 285 -22.23 11.49 3.89
CA LEU A 285 -22.74 10.25 4.47
C LEU A 285 -23.94 10.48 5.41
N SER A 286 -24.06 11.67 5.99
CA SER A 286 -25.10 11.98 6.98
C SER A 286 -26.41 12.36 6.29
N GLN A 287 -27.48 11.59 6.57
CA GLN A 287 -28.83 11.90 6.08
C GLN A 287 -29.40 13.21 6.62
N TRP A 288 -28.83 13.69 7.74
CA TRP A 288 -29.21 14.96 8.37
C TRP A 288 -28.32 16.12 7.90
N GLY A 289 -27.30 15.83 7.09
CA GLY A 289 -26.46 16.83 6.43
C GLY A 289 -27.19 17.45 5.24
N HIS A 290 -26.83 18.69 4.91
CA HIS A 290 -27.43 19.44 3.80
C HIS A 290 -27.09 18.84 2.42
N ASP A 291 -25.97 18.11 2.32
CA ASP A 291 -25.45 17.53 1.07
C ASP A 291 -25.45 15.99 1.08
N PHE A 292 -26.47 15.36 1.67
CA PHE A 292 -26.58 13.89 1.71
C PHE A 292 -26.53 13.26 0.30
N ARG A 293 -25.64 12.28 0.10
CA ARG A 293 -25.50 11.53 -1.17
C ARG A 293 -25.69 10.02 -0.95
N PRO A 294 -26.81 9.43 -1.41
CA PRO A 294 -27.05 7.99 -1.28
C PRO A 294 -25.93 7.09 -1.85
N ASP A 295 -25.22 7.54 -2.88
CA ASP A 295 -24.13 6.76 -3.47
C ASP A 295 -22.92 6.58 -2.53
N TYR A 296 -22.74 7.43 -1.52
CA TYR A 296 -21.72 7.21 -0.50
C TYR A 296 -22.03 5.97 0.37
N LEU A 297 -23.30 5.76 0.72
CA LEU A 297 -23.73 4.55 1.44
C LEU A 297 -23.51 3.29 0.59
N TYR A 298 -23.72 3.40 -0.72
CA TYR A 298 -23.40 2.33 -1.65
C TYR A 298 -21.90 1.99 -1.65
N CYS A 299 -21.03 3.00 -1.68
CA CYS A 299 -19.58 2.81 -1.61
C CYS A 299 -19.18 2.09 -0.30
N ALA A 300 -19.73 2.51 0.84
CA ALA A 300 -19.47 1.87 2.12
C ALA A 300 -19.86 0.38 2.12
N ARG A 301 -21.05 0.06 1.59
CA ARG A 301 -21.50 -1.33 1.43
C ARG A 301 -20.58 -2.13 0.50
N PHE A 302 -20.22 -1.55 -0.64
CA PHE A 302 -19.32 -2.19 -1.60
C PHE A 302 -17.97 -2.53 -0.98
N ILE A 303 -17.37 -1.60 -0.22
CA ILE A 303 -16.05 -1.78 0.41
C ILE A 303 -16.08 -2.99 1.36
N ARG A 304 -17.15 -3.15 2.14
CA ARG A 304 -17.34 -4.31 3.01
C ARG A 304 -17.47 -5.62 2.20
N GLU A 305 -18.36 -5.64 1.21
CA GLU A 305 -18.60 -6.82 0.37
C GLU A 305 -17.34 -7.23 -0.43
N PHE A 306 -16.53 -6.26 -0.85
CA PHE A 306 -15.25 -6.50 -1.52
C PHE A 306 -14.27 -7.22 -0.58
N GLY A 307 -14.10 -6.75 0.65
CA GLY A 307 -13.26 -7.42 1.65
C GLY A 307 -13.72 -8.86 1.94
N GLU A 308 -15.03 -9.05 2.18
CA GLU A 308 -15.65 -10.35 2.45
C GLU A 308 -15.42 -11.35 1.29
N ARG A 309 -15.66 -10.92 0.04
CA ARG A 309 -15.50 -11.75 -1.16
C ARG A 309 -14.09 -12.30 -1.32
N HIS A 310 -13.09 -11.45 -1.07
CA HIS A 310 -11.68 -11.81 -1.27
C HIS A 310 -11.03 -12.40 -0.02
N LYS A 311 -11.78 -12.55 1.09
CA LYS A 311 -11.25 -13.00 2.40
C LYS A 311 -10.04 -12.17 2.84
N LEU A 312 -10.05 -10.88 2.50
CA LEU A 312 -8.98 -9.94 2.85
C LEU A 312 -9.40 -9.18 4.10
N PRO A 313 -8.45 -8.85 5.01
CA PRO A 313 -8.74 -7.90 6.06
C PRO A 313 -9.15 -6.57 5.44
N LEU A 314 -10.16 -5.93 6.02
CA LEU A 314 -10.65 -4.65 5.52
C LEU A 314 -9.53 -3.60 5.61
N ALA A 315 -9.17 -2.99 4.47
CA ALA A 315 -8.23 -1.88 4.47
C ALA A 315 -8.79 -0.71 5.30
N PRO A 316 -7.92 0.08 5.97
CA PRO A 316 -8.36 1.20 6.79
C PRO A 316 -9.29 2.14 6.02
N VAL A 317 -10.36 2.59 6.68
CA VAL A 317 -11.33 3.53 6.12
C VAL A 317 -11.20 4.84 6.86
N SER A 318 -10.80 5.88 6.16
CA SER A 318 -10.71 7.24 6.70
C SER A 318 -11.83 8.09 6.15
N ALA A 319 -12.49 8.87 7.00
CA ALA A 319 -13.47 9.86 6.61
C ALA A 319 -12.91 11.24 6.95
N VAL A 320 -12.94 12.19 6.02
CA VAL A 320 -12.51 13.57 6.27
C VAL A 320 -13.58 14.55 5.83
N THR A 321 -13.81 15.59 6.64
CA THR A 321 -14.84 16.61 6.36
C THR A 321 -14.49 17.95 6.98
N ALA A 322 -15.05 19.02 6.42
CA ALA A 322 -14.97 20.37 6.98
C ALA A 322 -15.98 20.63 8.10
N THR A 323 -17.13 19.97 8.00
CA THR A 323 -18.34 20.17 8.79
C THR A 323 -18.92 18.83 9.21
#